data_AF-A0A350NNR7-F1
#
_entry.id   AF-A0A350NNR7-F1
#
_cell.length_a   1.000
_cell.length_b   1.000
_cell.length_c   1.000
_cell.angle_alpha   90.00
_cell.angle_beta   90.00
_cell.angle_gamma   90.00
#
_symmetry.space_group_name_H-M   'P 1'
#
loop_
_entity.id
_entity.type
_entity.pdbx_description
1 polymer ?
#
loop_
_entity_poly.entity_id
_entity_poly.type
_entity_poly.pdbx_seq_one_letter_code
_entity_poly.pdbx_strand_id
1 'polypeptide(L)'
;MSKIRQHYDEEFKKNAVKLSYATPKTMKTFATDLGISVSLIYSWRKIYTEEGDKTKLAEQHESLRQLQIENAELRMENEMLKKAAAYFAKHLK
;
A
#
# COMPACT_ATOMS: atom_id res chain seq x y z
N MET A 1 3.65 25.82 -4.82
CA MET A 1 3.88 25.38 -3.43
C MET A 1 3.37 23.96 -3.28
N SER A 2 4.18 23.03 -2.76
CA SER A 2 3.73 21.64 -2.57
C SER A 2 2.72 21.59 -1.43
N LYS A 3 1.51 21.07 -1.70
CA LYS A 3 0.44 20.98 -0.71
C LYS A 3 0.83 19.91 0.32
N ILE A 4 0.91 20.28 1.59
CA ILE A 4 1.20 19.33 2.69
C ILE A 4 0.15 18.20 2.62
N ARG A 5 0.63 16.96 2.47
CA ARG A 5 -0.25 15.78 2.43
C ARG A 5 -0.74 15.52 3.84
N GLN A 6 -2.03 15.76 4.06
CA GLN A 6 -2.68 15.38 5.32
C GLN A 6 -2.61 13.87 5.50
N HIS A 7 -2.10 13.44 6.65
CA HIS A 7 -2.13 12.04 7.06
C HIS A 7 -3.39 11.79 7.87
N TYR A 8 -4.04 10.67 7.58
CA TYR A 8 -5.21 10.20 8.32
C TYR A 8 -4.88 8.83 8.91
N ASP A 9 -5.30 8.61 10.15
CA ASP A 9 -5.12 7.34 10.83
C ASP A 9 -5.93 6.22 10.16
N GLU A 10 -5.49 4.99 10.33
CA GLU A 10 -6.12 3.84 9.69
C GLU A 10 -7.58 3.66 10.14
N GLU A 11 -7.83 3.83 11.43
CA GLU A 11 -9.16 3.73 12.03
C GLU A 11 -10.11 4.80 11.45
N PHE A 12 -9.62 6.02 11.25
CA PHE A 12 -10.39 7.07 10.59
C PHE A 12 -10.77 6.67 9.15
N LYS A 13 -9.84 6.12 8.39
CA LYS A 13 -10.09 5.68 7.01
C LYS A 13 -11.15 4.58 6.96
N LYS A 14 -11.03 3.56 7.82
CA LYS A 14 -11.98 2.45 7.90
C LYS A 14 -13.38 2.95 8.26
N ASN A 15 -13.48 3.80 9.29
CA ASN A 15 -14.75 4.40 9.70
C ASN A 15 -15.37 5.29 8.61
N ALA A 16 -14.56 6.10 7.94
CA ALA A 16 -15.02 6.94 6.84
C ALA A 16 -15.54 6.09 5.67
N VAL A 17 -14.88 4.97 5.34
CA VAL A 17 -15.34 4.03 4.31
C VAL A 17 -16.65 3.38 4.73
N LYS A 18 -16.75 2.83 5.94
CA LYS A 18 -17.99 2.23 6.46
C LYS A 18 -19.18 3.19 6.43
N LEU A 19 -18.99 4.41 6.95
CA LEU A 19 -20.01 5.46 6.94
C LEU A 19 -20.37 5.90 5.51
N SER A 20 -19.42 5.88 4.59
CA SER A 20 -19.71 6.24 3.20
C SER A 20 -20.70 5.28 2.52
N TYR A 21 -20.72 4.00 2.91
CA TYR A 21 -21.68 3.02 2.38
C TYR A 21 -23.04 3.10 3.07
N ALA A 22 -23.07 3.46 4.36
CA ALA A 22 -24.29 3.57 5.14
C ALA A 22 -25.04 4.91 4.94
N THR A 23 -24.36 5.97 4.49
CA THR A 23 -24.98 7.30 4.43
C THR A 23 -25.95 7.44 3.25
N PRO A 24 -27.14 8.03 3.47
CA PRO A 24 -28.05 8.39 2.38
C PRO A 24 -27.62 9.70 1.68
N LYS A 25 -26.61 10.41 2.22
CA LYS A 25 -26.12 11.68 1.69
C LYS A 25 -25.29 11.46 0.42
N THR A 26 -25.19 12.50 -0.41
CA THR A 26 -24.25 12.48 -1.54
C THR A 26 -22.81 12.41 -1.04
N MET A 27 -21.92 11.80 -1.83
CA MET A 27 -20.51 11.71 -1.47
C MET A 27 -19.86 13.09 -1.29
N LYS A 28 -20.31 14.10 -2.05
CA LYS A 28 -19.84 15.49 -1.95
C LYS A 28 -20.16 16.11 -0.60
N THR A 29 -21.42 15.98 -0.15
CA THR A 29 -21.85 16.47 1.16
C THR A 29 -21.16 15.73 2.29
N PHE A 30 -21.07 14.40 2.19
CA PHE A 30 -20.41 13.57 3.21
C PHE A 30 -18.91 13.87 3.34
N ALA A 31 -18.21 14.07 2.22
CA ALA A 31 -16.80 14.48 2.24
C ALA A 31 -16.61 15.87 2.88
N THR A 32 -17.53 16.80 2.61
CA THR A 32 -17.52 18.14 3.20
C THR A 32 -17.74 18.09 4.70
N ASP A 33 -18.68 17.27 5.17
CA ASP A 33 -18.96 17.05 6.60
C ASP A 33 -17.73 16.48 7.34
N LEU A 34 -16.96 15.60 6.68
CA LEU A 34 -15.72 15.04 7.21
C LEU A 34 -14.48 15.94 7.01
N GLY A 35 -14.61 17.07 6.30
CA GLY A 35 -13.48 17.95 5.98
C GLY A 35 -12.44 17.35 5.02
N ILE A 36 -12.81 16.31 4.26
CA ILE A 36 -11.89 15.59 3.36
C ILE A 36 -12.31 15.77 1.89
N SER A 37 -11.37 15.49 0.98
CA SER A 37 -11.71 15.46 -0.45
C SER A 37 -12.50 14.20 -0.82
N VAL A 38 -13.49 14.34 -1.70
CA VAL A 38 -14.27 13.21 -2.24
C VAL A 38 -13.38 12.12 -2.87
N SER A 39 -12.30 12.52 -3.55
CA SER A 39 -11.32 11.60 -4.14
C SER A 39 -10.64 10.70 -3.11
N LEU A 40 -10.48 11.17 -1.87
CA LEU A 40 -9.87 10.38 -0.79
C LEU A 40 -10.77 9.23 -0.40
N ILE A 41 -12.08 9.45 -0.32
CA ILE A 41 -13.06 8.42 0.04
C ILE A 41 -13.06 7.31 -1.01
N TYR A 42 -13.08 7.65 -2.29
CA TYR A 42 -12.97 6.65 -3.37
C TYR A 42 -11.63 5.91 -3.35
N SER A 43 -10.54 6.61 -3.02
CA SER A 43 -9.22 5.97 -2.87
C SER A 43 -9.22 4.98 -1.71
N TRP A 44 -9.84 5.32 -0.59
CA TRP A 44 -9.96 4.42 0.56
C TRP A 44 -10.90 3.26 0.29
N ARG A 45 -11.99 3.43 -0.46
CA ARG A 45 -12.87 2.33 -0.91
C ARG A 45 -12.18 1.32 -1.82
N LYS A 46 -11.08 1.69 -2.50
CA LYS A 46 -10.26 0.71 -3.24
C LYS A 46 -9.42 -0.15 -2.30
N ILE A 47 -9.11 0.36 -1.12
CA ILE A 47 -8.24 -0.29 -0.13
C ILE A 47 -9.07 -1.06 0.90
N TYR A 48 -10.19 -0.49 1.34
CA TYR A 48 -11.04 -1.04 2.40
C TYR A 48 -12.44 -1.36 1.89
N THR A 49 -13.00 -2.46 2.40
CA THR A 49 -14.38 -2.88 2.18
C THR A 49 -15.33 -2.08 3.09
N GLU A 50 -16.64 -2.26 2.90
CA GLU A 50 -17.67 -1.68 3.77
C GLU A 50 -17.57 -2.15 5.23
N GLU A 51 -17.03 -3.36 5.44
CA GLU A 51 -16.81 -3.96 6.76
C GLU A 51 -15.55 -3.39 7.44
N GLY A 52 -14.68 -2.71 6.70
CA GLY A 52 -13.43 -2.11 7.19
C GLY A 52 -12.19 -2.98 6.97
N ASP A 53 -12.35 -4.15 6.34
CA ASP A 53 -11.26 -5.05 5.97
C ASP A 53 -10.56 -4.58 4.71
N LYS A 54 -9.31 -5.03 4.49
CA LYS A 54 -8.63 -4.74 3.22
C LYS A 54 -9.32 -5.47 2.07
N THR A 55 -9.38 -4.83 0.91
CA THR A 55 -9.84 -5.49 -0.31
C THR A 55 -8.81 -6.54 -0.73
N LYS A 56 -9.27 -7.63 -1.35
CA LYS A 56 -8.37 -8.66 -1.91
C LYS A 56 -7.30 -8.06 -2.84
N LEU A 57 -7.67 -7.03 -3.59
CA LEU A 57 -6.73 -6.32 -4.47
C LEU A 57 -5.64 -5.59 -3.67
N ALA A 58 -6.00 -4.91 -2.58
CA ALA A 58 -5.03 -4.24 -1.72
C ALA A 58 -4.08 -5.25 -1.06
N GLU A 59 -4.60 -6.38 -0.58
CA GLU A 59 -3.79 -7.47 -0.01
C GLU A 59 -2.84 -8.06 -1.07
N GLN A 60 -3.34 -8.34 -2.27
CA GLN A 60 -2.51 -8.85 -3.37
C GLN A 60 -1.38 -7.88 -3.74
N HIS A 61 -1.66 -6.57 -3.79
CA HIS A 61 -0.64 -5.57 -4.04
C HIS A 61 0.43 -5.51 -2.94
N GLU A 62 0.02 -5.64 -1.68
CA GLU A 62 0.95 -5.67 -0.54
C GLU A 62 1.86 -6.91 -0.62
N SER A 63 1.29 -8.09 -0.83
CA SER A 63 2.05 -9.34 -1.00
C SER A 63 2.99 -9.29 -2.21
N LEU A 64 2.53 -8.75 -3.35
CA LEU A 64 3.37 -8.56 -4.53
C LEU A 64 4.57 -7.65 -4.23
N ARG A 65 4.35 -6.56 -3.49
CA ARG A 65 5.43 -5.64 -3.12
C ARG A 65 6.45 -6.33 -2.21
N GLN A 66 5.99 -7.11 -1.22
CA GLN A 66 6.88 -7.88 -0.34
C GLN A 66 7.72 -8.88 -1.13
N LEU A 67 7.09 -9.66 -2.01
CA LEU A 67 7.77 -10.61 -2.88
C LEU A 67 8.80 -9.94 -3.80
N GLN A 68 8.50 -8.75 -4.33
CA GLN A 68 9.45 -8.01 -5.16
C GLN A 68 10.69 -7.56 -4.38
N ILE A 69 10.52 -7.14 -3.12
CA ILE A 69 11.63 -6.76 -2.25
C ILE A 69 12.49 -7.98 -1.95
N GLU A 70 11.88 -9.08 -1.51
CA GLU A 70 12.58 -10.33 -1.22
C GLU A 70 13.32 -10.86 -2.46
N ASN A 71 12.69 -10.83 -3.63
CA ASN A 71 13.33 -11.27 -4.87
C ASN A 71 14.55 -10.39 -5.23
N ALA A 72 14.48 -9.09 -4.98
CA ALA A 72 15.59 -8.18 -5.21
C ALA A 72 16.77 -8.48 -4.26
N GLU A 73 16.48 -8.72 -2.97
CA GLU A 73 17.49 -9.09 -1.98
C GLU A 73 18.16 -10.42 -2.31
N LEU A 74 17.37 -11.45 -2.63
CA LEU A 74 17.88 -12.77 -3.02
C LEU A 74 18.73 -12.70 -4.30
N ARG A 75 18.34 -11.88 -5.28
CA ARG A 75 19.15 -11.68 -6.49
C ARG A 75 20.49 -11.05 -6.17
N MET A 76 20.51 -10.03 -5.31
CA MET A 76 21.74 -9.36 -4.88
C MET A 76 22.66 -10.33 -4.14
N GLU A 77 22.13 -11.12 -3.21
CA GLU A 77 22.91 -12.13 -2.48
C GLU A 77 23.46 -13.20 -3.44
N ASN A 78 22.63 -13.69 -4.36
CA ASN A 78 23.06 -14.67 -5.36
C ASN A 78 24.18 -14.13 -6.25
N GLU A 79 24.09 -12.86 -6.68
CA GLU A 79 25.17 -12.21 -7.42
C GLU A 79 26.46 -12.09 -6.62
N MET A 80 26.38 -11.73 -5.34
CA MET A 80 27.53 -11.63 -4.45
C MET A 80 28.21 -12.99 -4.30
N LEU A 81 27.44 -14.05 -4.05
CA LEU A 81 27.96 -15.41 -3.93
C LEU A 81 28.61 -15.90 -5.23
N LYS A 82 28.00 -15.62 -6.38
CA LYS A 82 28.59 -15.92 -7.70
C LYS A 82 29.93 -15.21 -7.91
N LYS A 83 30.01 -13.93 -7.56
CA LYS A 83 31.25 -13.14 -7.64
C LYS A 83 32.33 -13.70 -6.71
N ALA A 84 31.96 -14.06 -5.48
CA ALA A 84 32.88 -14.70 -4.53
C ALA A 84 33.38 -16.05 -5.04
N ALA A 85 32.49 -16.94 -5.50
CA ALA A 85 32.86 -18.23 -6.07
C ALA A 85 33.80 -18.08 -7.28
N ALA A 86 33.53 -17.12 -8.17
CA ALA A 86 34.40 -16.84 -9.30
C ALA A 86 35.78 -16.30 -8.89
N TYR A 87 35.84 -15.47 -7.84
CA TYR A 87 37.10 -14.99 -7.27
C TYR A 87 37.91 -16.15 -6.68
N PHE A 88 37.29 -16.98 -5.84
CA PHE A 88 37.93 -18.14 -5.23
C PHE A 88 38.43 -19.14 -6.28
N ALA A 89 37.62 -19.47 -7.29
CA ALA A 89 38.03 -20.37 -8.38
C ALA A 89 39.26 -19.86 -9.17
N LYS A 90 39.49 -18.53 -9.21
CA LYS A 90 40.67 -17.93 -9.87
C LYS A 90 41.92 -17.90 -8.99
N HIS A 91 41.77 -17.91 -7.66
CA HIS A 91 42.86 -17.71 -6.71
C HIS A 91 43.22 -18.95 -5.87
N LEU A 92 42.45 -20.03 -5.91
CA LEU A 92 42.76 -21.33 -5.29
C LEU A 92 43.64 -22.24 -6.17
N LYS A 93 44.58 -21.66 -6.92
CA LYS A 93 45.65 -22.41 -7.61
C LYS A 93 46.96 -22.29 -6.87
#